data_AF-A0A955L9Z1-F1
#
_entry.id   AF-A0A955L9Z1-F1
#
_cell.length_a   1.000
_cell.length_b   1.000
_cell.length_c   1.000
_cell.angle_alpha   90.00
_cell.angle_beta   90.00
_cell.angle_gamma   90.00
#
_symmetry.space_group_name_H-M   'P 1'
#
loop_
_entity.id
_entity.type
_entity.pdbx_description
1 polymer ?
#
loop_
_entity_poly.entity_id
_entity_poly.type
_entity_poly.pdbx_seq_one_letter_code
_entity_poly.pdbx_strand_id
1 'polypeptide(L)'
;MKLSKIGKITFDVWNDIPNHNGNIELIEFVVMPNHVHGLIFMDYENDDNIDAIEGDGDRRPLRNKYPSNYKYDRINEKIPKIIRSYKSTVTRIINKEFPNSGFKWQRSYYDQIIKS
;
A
#
# COMPACT_ATOMS: atom_id res chain seq x y z
N MET A 1 9.59 15.16 -15.98
CA MET A 1 10.71 14.50 -15.28
C MET A 1 11.00 13.16 -15.97
N LYS A 2 12.26 12.77 -16.19
CA LYS A 2 12.61 11.49 -16.85
C LYS A 2 12.92 10.44 -15.79
N LEU A 3 12.07 9.41 -15.65
CA LEU A 3 12.31 8.32 -14.70
C LEU A 3 13.46 7.41 -15.17
N SER A 4 14.24 6.91 -14.22
CA SER A 4 15.16 5.80 -14.46
C SER A 4 14.38 4.50 -14.71
N LYS A 5 15.06 3.43 -15.15
CA LYS A 5 14.41 2.12 -15.32
C LYS A 5 13.78 1.61 -14.01
N ILE A 6 14.51 1.74 -12.90
CA ILE A 6 14.00 1.42 -11.55
C ILE A 6 12.86 2.36 -11.15
N GLY A 7 12.99 3.66 -11.42
CA GLY A 7 11.93 4.63 -11.15
C GLY A 7 10.66 4.33 -11.93
N LYS A 8 10.78 3.79 -13.15
CA LYS A 8 9.66 3.37 -13.98
C LYS A 8 8.93 2.16 -13.40
N ILE A 9 9.66 1.12 -12.96
CA ILE A 9 9.07 -0.02 -12.24
C ILE A 9 8.34 0.45 -10.97
N THR A 10 8.98 1.33 -10.21
CA THR A 10 8.45 1.91 -8.98
C THR A 10 7.13 2.64 -9.26
N PHE A 11 7.10 3.46 -10.30
CA PHE A 11 5.91 4.19 -10.75
C PHE A 11 4.80 3.26 -11.23
N ASP A 12 5.14 2.26 -12.06
CA ASP A 12 4.16 1.35 -12.65
C ASP A 12 3.49 0.49 -11.56
N VAL A 13 4.26 -0.05 -10.61
CA VAL A 13 3.71 -0.82 -9.48
C VAL A 13 2.89 0.07 -8.54
N TRP A 14 3.26 1.35 -8.35
CA TRP A 14 2.47 2.27 -7.53
C TRP A 14 1.11 2.56 -8.18
N ASN A 15 1.09 2.83 -9.49
CA ASN A 15 -0.16 3.03 -10.24
C ASN A 15 -1.08 1.82 -10.24
N ASP A 16 -0.54 0.62 -10.05
CA ASP A 16 -1.32 -0.61 -10.01
C ASP A 16 -1.97 -0.86 -8.64
N ILE A 17 -1.64 -0.07 -7.61
CA ILE A 17 -2.18 -0.25 -6.24
C ILE A 17 -3.73 -0.33 -6.20
N PRO A 18 -4.49 0.57 -6.86
CA PRO A 18 -5.95 0.51 -6.87
C PRO A 18 -6.51 -0.81 -7.42
N ASN A 19 -5.85 -1.40 -8.42
CA ASN A 19 -6.31 -2.65 -9.05
C ASN A 19 -6.26 -3.84 -8.08
N HIS A 20 -5.44 -3.78 -7.03
CA HIS A 20 -5.32 -4.83 -6.01
C HIS A 20 -6.06 -4.50 -4.72
N ASN A 21 -6.64 -3.29 -4.59
CA ASN A 21 -7.23 -2.80 -3.36
C ASN A 21 -8.51 -2.00 -3.66
N GLY A 22 -9.67 -2.67 -3.58
CA GLY A 22 -10.96 -2.18 -4.08
C GLY A 22 -11.50 -0.85 -3.53
N ASN A 23 -10.88 -0.25 -2.51
CA ASN A 23 -11.30 1.06 -1.95
C ASN A 23 -10.12 2.02 -1.79
N ILE A 24 -9.11 1.87 -2.65
CA ILE A 24 -7.95 2.73 -2.68
C ILE A 24 -7.97 3.53 -3.97
N GLU A 25 -7.93 4.84 -3.83
CA GLU A 25 -7.74 5.77 -4.92
C GLU A 25 -6.41 6.51 -4.74
N LEU A 26 -5.66 6.67 -5.83
CA LEU A 26 -4.43 7.46 -5.82
C LEU A 26 -4.81 8.90 -6.16
N ILE A 27 -4.57 9.83 -5.22
CA ILE A 27 -4.81 11.24 -5.48
C ILE A 27 -3.63 11.82 -6.27
N GLU A 28 -2.43 11.76 -5.65
CA GLU A 28 -1.21 12.28 -6.25
C GLU A 28 -0.02 11.52 -5.71
N PHE A 29 1.03 11.34 -6.52
CA PHE A 29 2.29 10.78 -6.04
C PHE A 29 3.45 11.15 -6.94
N VAL A 30 4.65 11.04 -6.40
CA VAL A 30 5.90 11.32 -7.11
C VAL A 30 6.98 10.30 -6.72
N VAL A 31 7.68 9.81 -7.73
CA VAL A 31 8.87 8.94 -7.57
C VAL A 31 10.12 9.80 -7.71
N MET A 32 10.82 10.00 -6.59
CA MET A 32 12.09 10.71 -6.54
C MET A 32 13.27 9.72 -6.52
N PRO A 33 14.50 10.18 -6.80
CA PRO A 33 15.66 9.29 -6.83
C PRO A 33 15.93 8.51 -5.53
N ASN A 34 15.51 9.04 -4.38
CA ASN A 34 15.78 8.47 -3.06
C ASN A 34 14.52 8.00 -2.29
N HIS A 35 13.31 8.40 -2.70
CA HIS A 35 12.07 7.98 -2.04
C HIS A 35 10.84 8.17 -2.94
N VAL A 36 9.70 7.66 -2.47
CA VAL A 36 8.39 7.86 -3.10
C VAL A 36 7.52 8.58 -2.08
N HIS A 37 6.80 9.59 -2.54
CA HIS A 37 5.79 10.28 -1.75
C HIS A 37 4.46 10.17 -2.49
N GLY A 38 3.38 9.82 -1.79
CA GLY A 38 2.06 9.75 -2.38
C GLY A 38 0.97 10.02 -1.38
N LEU A 39 -0.13 10.54 -1.89
CA LEU A 39 -1.39 10.79 -1.23
C LEU A 39 -2.40 9.77 -1.75
N ILE A 40 -2.99 9.05 -0.81
CA ILE A 40 -3.93 7.97 -1.09
C ILE A 40 -5.24 8.32 -0.39
N PHE A 41 -6.34 8.24 -1.14
CA PHE A 41 -7.68 8.28 -0.59
C PHE A 41 -8.16 6.86 -0.32
N MET A 42 -8.82 6.67 0.82
CA MET A 42 -9.40 5.40 1.20
C MET A 42 -10.90 5.60 1.41
N ASP A 43 -11.70 4.99 0.56
CA ASP A 43 -13.15 5.00 0.68
C ASP A 43 -13.59 3.92 1.67
N TYR A 44 -14.33 4.33 2.71
CA TYR A 44 -14.82 3.46 3.77
C TYR A 44 -16.29 3.12 3.64
N GLU A 45 -17.04 3.80 2.77
CA GLU A 45 -18.47 3.54 2.59
C GLU A 45 -18.70 2.40 1.60
N ASN A 46 -17.80 2.22 0.63
CA ASN A 46 -17.81 1.14 -0.37
C ASN A 46 -16.90 -0.05 -0.01
N ASP A 47 -16.55 -0.26 1.26
CA ASP A 47 -15.76 -1.43 1.67
C ASP A 47 -16.64 -2.70 1.70
N ASP A 48 -16.87 -3.30 0.53
CA ASP A 48 -17.59 -4.58 0.39
C ASP A 48 -16.91 -5.72 1.18
N ASN A 49 -15.65 -5.55 1.62
CA ASN A 49 -14.97 -6.45 2.55
C ASN A 49 -15.38 -6.28 4.01
N ILE A 50 -16.50 -5.60 4.28
CA ILE A 50 -17.17 -5.73 5.56
C ILE A 50 -17.57 -7.21 5.77
N ASP A 51 -17.92 -8.00 4.76
CA ASP A 51 -18.34 -9.40 5.00
C ASP A 51 -17.41 -10.50 4.45
N ALA A 52 -16.31 -10.16 3.79
CA ALA A 52 -15.34 -11.13 3.25
C ALA A 52 -13.99 -11.07 3.97
N ILE A 53 -13.94 -11.61 5.20
CA ILE A 53 -12.68 -12.11 5.78
C ILE A 53 -12.63 -13.59 5.45
N GLU A 54 -12.16 -13.94 4.25
CA GLU A 54 -11.62 -15.27 4.03
C GLU A 54 -10.34 -15.39 4.88
N GLY A 55 -10.32 -16.43 5.71
CA GLY A 55 -9.30 -16.65 6.71
C GLY A 55 -7.94 -16.91 6.08
N ASP A 56 -7.04 -15.94 6.19
CA ASP A 56 -5.61 -16.18 6.09
C ASP A 56 -5.00 -16.12 7.49
N GLY A 57 -4.89 -17.30 8.13
CA GLY A 57 -3.88 -17.70 9.13
C GLY A 57 -3.79 -16.98 10.48
N ASP A 58 -4.26 -15.74 10.63
CA ASP A 58 -4.11 -14.97 11.86
C ASP A 58 -5.40 -15.07 12.69
N ARG A 59 -5.30 -15.74 13.84
CA ARG A 59 -6.42 -16.13 14.74
C ARG A 59 -7.15 -14.94 15.34
N ARG A 60 -7.86 -14.16 14.56
CA ARG A 60 -8.70 -13.08 15.08
C ARG A 60 -10.15 -13.52 15.16
N PRO A 61 -10.79 -13.40 16.33
CA PRO A 61 -12.15 -13.86 16.52
C PRO A 61 -13.12 -13.06 15.65
N LEU A 62 -14.15 -13.76 15.15
CA LEU A 62 -15.25 -13.19 14.39
C LEU A 62 -15.97 -12.10 15.18
N ARG A 63 -16.32 -11.05 14.43
CA ARG A 63 -16.95 -9.78 14.79
C ARG A 63 -18.29 -9.93 15.52
N ASN A 64 -18.54 -9.12 16.57
CA ASN A 64 -19.73 -8.21 16.66
C ASN A 64 -19.86 -7.31 17.92
N LYS A 65 -18.84 -7.10 18.76
CA LYS A 65 -19.10 -6.56 20.13
C LYS A 65 -18.59 -5.17 20.51
N TYR A 66 -18.01 -4.34 19.64
CA TYR A 66 -17.41 -3.08 20.10
C TYR A 66 -17.66 -1.85 19.20
N PRO A 67 -17.87 -0.65 19.81
CA PRO A 67 -18.43 0.53 19.17
C PRO A 67 -17.39 1.35 18.39
N SER A 68 -17.87 2.09 17.39
CA SER A 68 -17.33 3.27 16.63
C SER A 68 -15.84 3.43 16.29
N ASN A 69 -14.87 2.95 17.07
CA ASN A 69 -13.42 3.13 16.81
C ASN A 69 -12.81 2.13 15.82
N TYR A 70 -13.55 1.06 15.47
CA TYR A 70 -13.11 0.01 14.53
C TYR A 70 -12.81 0.51 13.11
N LYS A 71 -13.29 1.70 12.73
CA LYS A 71 -12.94 2.30 11.42
C LYS A 71 -11.45 2.68 11.40
N TYR A 72 -10.94 3.35 12.44
CA TYR A 72 -9.55 3.81 12.50
C TYR A 72 -8.53 2.67 12.64
N ASP A 73 -8.87 1.63 13.41
CA ASP A 73 -7.99 0.45 13.56
C ASP A 73 -7.79 -0.28 12.22
N ARG A 74 -8.81 -0.28 11.34
CA ARG A 74 -8.70 -0.87 10.00
C ARG A 74 -7.86 -0.06 9.03
N ILE A 75 -7.83 1.28 9.17
CA ILE A 75 -6.90 2.16 8.41
C ILE A 75 -5.46 1.76 8.72
N ASN A 76 -5.17 1.61 10.01
CA ASN A 76 -3.85 1.24 10.52
C ASN A 76 -3.42 -0.17 10.05
N GLU A 77 -4.36 -1.03 9.63
CA GLU A 77 -4.03 -2.36 9.12
C GLU A 77 -3.87 -2.41 7.59
N LYS A 78 -4.61 -1.60 6.83
CA LYS A 78 -4.57 -1.62 5.35
C LYS A 78 -3.31 -0.95 4.80
N ILE A 79 -2.91 0.22 5.30
CA ILE A 79 -1.73 0.94 4.79
C ILE A 79 -0.43 0.12 4.91
N PRO A 80 -0.08 -0.49 6.07
CA PRO A 80 1.11 -1.33 6.15
C PRO A 80 1.09 -2.51 5.18
N LYS A 81 -0.08 -3.12 4.94
CA LYS A 81 -0.24 -4.23 3.98
C LYS A 81 0.02 -3.77 2.55
N ILE A 82 -0.56 -2.64 2.14
CA ILE A 82 -0.32 -2.03 0.81
C ILE A 82 1.17 -1.73 0.63
N ILE A 83 1.79 -1.02 1.59
CA ILE A 83 3.21 -0.67 1.50
C ILE A 83 4.12 -1.90 1.51
N ARG A 84 3.77 -2.93 2.30
CA ARG A 84 4.50 -4.22 2.29
C ARG A 84 4.43 -4.88 0.91
N SER A 85 3.23 -5.00 0.34
CA SER A 85 3.02 -5.60 -0.97
C SER A 85 3.77 -4.82 -2.05
N TYR A 86 3.64 -3.50 -2.03
CA TYR A 86 4.33 -2.57 -2.93
C TYR A 86 5.86 -2.74 -2.88
N LYS A 87 6.47 -2.59 -1.70
CA LYS A 87 7.93 -2.73 -1.53
C LYS A 87 8.41 -4.12 -1.97
N SER A 88 7.67 -5.18 -1.64
CA SER A 88 7.99 -6.55 -2.02
C SER A 88 7.97 -6.76 -3.53
N THR A 89 6.89 -6.33 -4.19
CA THR A 89 6.72 -6.46 -5.64
C THR A 89 7.78 -5.69 -6.41
N VAL A 90 8.05 -4.44 -6.03
CA VAL A 90 9.11 -3.64 -6.68
C VAL A 90 10.47 -4.31 -6.49
N THR A 91 10.81 -4.74 -5.28
CA THR A 91 12.09 -5.42 -5.01
C THR A 91 12.23 -6.70 -5.83
N ARG A 92 11.16 -7.48 -5.94
CA ARG A 92 11.13 -8.72 -6.73
C ARG A 92 11.39 -8.45 -8.21
N ILE A 93 10.72 -7.45 -8.80
CA ILE A 93 10.90 -7.10 -10.21
C ILE A 93 12.33 -6.58 -10.45
N ILE A 94 12.82 -5.67 -9.60
CA ILE A 94 14.16 -5.10 -9.73
C ILE A 94 15.23 -6.17 -9.58
N ASN A 95 15.14 -7.06 -8.59
CA ASN A 95 16.14 -8.12 -8.42
C ASN A 95 16.14 -9.12 -9.59
N LYS A 96 14.99 -9.30 -10.25
CA LYS A 96 14.88 -10.13 -11.45
C LYS A 96 15.50 -9.47 -12.68
N GLU A 97 15.22 -8.19 -12.91
CA GLU A 97 15.67 -7.47 -14.11
C GLU A 97 17.08 -6.87 -13.98
N PHE A 98 17.47 -6.51 -12.75
CA PHE A 98 18.73 -5.86 -12.40
C PHE A 98 19.38 -6.51 -11.17
N PRO A 99 19.88 -7.75 -11.28
CA PRO A 99 20.39 -8.52 -10.12
C PRO A 99 21.50 -7.82 -9.31
N ASN A 100 22.31 -6.98 -9.97
CA ASN A 100 23.42 -6.24 -9.35
C ASN A 100 23.10 -4.76 -9.11
N SER A 101 21.82 -4.37 -9.09
CA SER A 101 21.42 -2.97 -8.88
C SER A 101 21.80 -2.44 -7.49
N GLY A 102 21.96 -3.32 -6.50
CA GLY A 102 22.16 -2.93 -5.10
C GLY A 102 20.95 -2.22 -4.48
N PHE A 103 19.80 -2.23 -5.17
CA PHE A 103 18.60 -1.52 -4.75
C PHE A 103 18.10 -2.03 -3.40
N LYS A 104 17.81 -1.09 -2.49
CA LYS A 104 17.23 -1.38 -1.17
C LYS A 104 16.28 -0.27 -0.76
N TRP A 105 15.14 -0.67 -0.21
CA TRP A 105 14.24 0.25 0.47
C TRP A 105 14.78 0.66 1.83
N GLN A 106 14.41 1.86 2.28
CA GLN A 106 14.45 2.17 3.70
C GLN A 106 13.52 1.22 4.48
N ARG A 107 13.95 0.83 5.70
CA ARG A 107 13.27 -0.19 6.51
C ARG A 107 11.82 0.21 6.82
N SER A 108 11.61 1.44 7.26
CA SER A 108 10.29 1.99 7.60
C SER A 108 9.65 2.70 6.42
N TYR A 109 8.41 3.11 6.60
CA TYR A 109 7.74 4.12 5.80
C TYR A 109 7.16 5.16 6.76
N TYR A 110 6.81 6.33 6.23
CA TYR A 110 6.14 7.39 6.96
C TYR A 110 4.76 7.57 6.35
N ASP A 111 3.75 7.68 7.20
CA ASP A 111 2.37 7.97 6.85
C ASP A 111 1.80 9.01 7.80
N GLN A 112 0.86 9.80 7.29
CA GLN A 112 0.12 10.79 8.06
C GLN A 112 -1.31 10.82 7.56
N ILE A 113 -2.27 10.71 8.48
CA ILE A 113 -3.69 10.84 8.16
C ILE A 113 -4.02 12.32 7.99
N ILE A 114 -4.52 12.68 6.81
CA ILE A 114 -5.06 14.00 6.53
C ILE A 114 -6.57 13.92 6.68
N LYS A 115 -7.14 14.77 7.55
CA LYS A 115 -8.58 14.90 7.76
C LYS A 115 -9.02 16.27 7.28
N SER A 116 -10.13 16.33 6.54
CA SER A 116 -10.86 17.56 6.22
C SER A 116 -11.98 17.79 7.23
#